data_AF-W9NQH1-F1
#
_entry.id   AF-W9NQH1-F1
#
_cell.length_a   1.000
_cell.length_b   1.000
_cell.length_c   1.000
_cell.angle_alpha   90.00
_cell.angle_beta   90.00
_cell.angle_gamma   90.00
#
_symmetry.space_group_name_H-M   'P 1'
#
loop_
_entity.id
_entity.type
_entity.pdbx_description
1 polymer ?
#
loop_
_entity_poly.entity_id
_entity_poly.type
_entity_poly.pdbx_seq_one_letter_code
_entity_poly.pdbx_strand_id
1 'polypeptide(L)'
;MPGTGTSRSNPRENINMATTWLDISSLYGSTTDVAHRLRSKVDGKLLTQEVQSPGTRAKASYLPFNTMGVPTNTRPGVEPEGLFVGGDPRTNEDWLLLGIHTLLLREHNRLCDILKKQKPGWDDEQLYQTMRLVMSAKHALIANAYQMAYWTEKMPWPRDDGFPLYRQMFGENALEINPANTYPWPLVTKNGKPMTVSAGMAVVYRFHEFIIPNFPIKDQNNETLWEQNLFDTSFNSTGFLNAGLERILAGALSSHIPNFKSGLDESFRSAGLYRGRPFDIVVSSIVHEREQGLPTFNQYFREYNAQDPEVVVPIRVIWDKFSTDPEDIENPKKLYKHPDDVDLVVGCQLVLL
;
A
#
# COMPACT_ATOMS: atom_id res chain seq x y z
N MET A 1 2.13 20.15 -8.55
CA MET A 1 0.90 20.88 -8.87
C MET A 1 1.25 22.06 -9.77
N PRO A 2 0.59 22.22 -10.94
CA PRO A 2 0.80 23.39 -11.79
C PRO A 2 0.61 24.69 -10.99
N GLY A 3 1.47 25.67 -11.21
CA GLY A 3 1.42 26.97 -10.52
C GLY A 3 2.08 27.02 -9.13
N THR A 4 2.68 25.92 -8.65
CA THR A 4 3.45 25.88 -7.40
C THR A 4 4.96 25.80 -7.67
N GLY A 5 5.80 26.06 -6.67
CA GLY A 5 7.26 25.97 -6.80
C GLY A 5 7.90 27.14 -7.55
N THR A 6 7.30 28.33 -7.48
CA THR A 6 7.77 29.54 -8.17
C THR A 6 8.49 30.53 -7.27
N SER A 7 8.37 30.41 -5.94
CA SER A 7 9.05 31.28 -4.97
C SER A 7 9.14 30.63 -3.59
N ARG A 8 9.85 31.26 -2.64
CA ARG A 8 9.87 30.80 -1.23
C ARG A 8 8.49 30.85 -0.56
N SER A 9 7.65 31.82 -0.95
CA SER A 9 6.27 31.94 -0.46
C SER A 9 5.27 31.07 -1.22
N ASN A 10 5.72 30.38 -2.27
CA ASN A 10 4.93 29.43 -3.07
C ASN A 10 5.79 28.19 -3.38
N PRO A 11 6.09 27.36 -2.35
CA PRO A 11 6.90 26.16 -2.51
C PRO A 11 6.25 25.17 -3.47
N ARG A 12 7.03 24.20 -3.97
CA ARG A 12 6.51 23.16 -4.85
C ARG A 12 5.55 22.26 -4.07
N GLU A 13 4.41 21.96 -4.66
CA GLU A 13 3.47 20.97 -4.11
C GLU A 13 3.40 19.74 -5.01
N ASN A 14 3.35 18.55 -4.42
CA ASN A 14 3.25 17.28 -5.14
C ASN A 14 1.77 16.92 -5.40
N ILE A 15 1.54 16.11 -6.44
CA ILE A 15 0.20 15.71 -6.87
C ILE A 15 -0.09 14.32 -6.32
N ASN A 16 -1.24 14.14 -5.67
CA ASN A 16 -1.79 12.81 -5.45
C ASN A 16 -2.49 12.37 -6.75
N MET A 17 -1.98 11.29 -7.36
CA MET A 17 -2.53 10.74 -8.59
C MET A 17 -3.70 9.78 -8.37
N ALA A 18 -3.98 9.43 -7.11
CA ALA A 18 -5.12 8.61 -6.70
C ALA A 18 -6.25 9.46 -6.10
N THR A 19 -7.44 8.86 -5.96
CA THR A 19 -8.51 9.46 -5.15
C THR A 19 -8.07 9.56 -3.69
N THR A 20 -8.61 10.56 -2.98
CA THR A 20 -8.31 10.76 -1.56
C THR A 20 -9.02 9.78 -0.63
N TRP A 21 -10.04 9.09 -1.14
CA TRP A 21 -10.96 8.29 -0.35
C TRP A 21 -10.52 6.83 -0.30
N LEU A 22 -10.93 6.10 0.74
CA LEU A 22 -10.89 4.63 0.77
C LEU A 22 -12.03 4.04 -0.10
N ASP A 23 -12.00 4.36 -1.39
CA ASP A 23 -13.04 4.03 -2.35
C ASP A 23 -12.64 2.91 -3.33
N ILE A 24 -11.54 2.20 -3.01
CA ILE A 24 -10.92 1.14 -3.82
C ILE A 24 -10.70 1.59 -5.28
N SER A 25 -10.30 2.85 -5.48
CA SER A 25 -9.86 3.38 -6.78
C SER A 25 -8.69 2.60 -7.38
N SER A 26 -7.96 1.84 -6.56
CA SER A 26 -6.94 0.91 -7.03
C SER A 26 -7.50 -0.25 -7.88
N LEU A 27 -8.79 -0.58 -7.72
CA LEU A 27 -9.52 -1.50 -8.61
C LEU A 27 -10.27 -0.75 -9.71
N TYR A 28 -11.00 0.31 -9.35
CA TYR A 28 -11.94 0.98 -10.27
C TYR A 28 -11.34 2.12 -11.09
N GLY A 29 -10.14 2.58 -10.81
CA GLY A 29 -9.54 3.76 -11.42
C GLY A 29 -9.79 5.05 -10.64
N SER A 30 -8.83 5.97 -10.73
CA SER A 30 -8.95 7.32 -10.15
C SER A 30 -9.51 8.37 -11.13
N THR A 31 -9.84 7.95 -12.35
CA THR A 31 -10.49 8.80 -13.37
C THR A 31 -11.69 8.07 -13.97
N THR A 32 -12.64 8.85 -14.51
CA THR A 32 -13.83 8.29 -15.17
C THR A 32 -13.48 7.49 -16.43
N ASP A 33 -12.45 7.89 -17.18
CA ASP A 33 -11.99 7.18 -18.38
C ASP A 33 -11.43 5.79 -18.01
N VAL A 34 -10.55 5.71 -17.00
CA VAL A 34 -10.02 4.41 -16.53
C VAL A 34 -11.16 3.54 -16.01
N ALA A 35 -12.05 4.08 -15.16
CA ALA A 35 -13.20 3.35 -14.66
C ALA A 35 -14.12 2.84 -15.78
N HIS A 36 -14.29 3.64 -16.84
CA HIS A 36 -15.10 3.25 -17.98
C HIS A 36 -14.46 2.11 -18.77
N ARG A 37 -13.15 2.16 -19.02
CA ARG A 37 -12.39 1.15 -19.79
C ARG A 37 -12.32 -0.19 -19.09
N LEU A 38 -12.26 -0.22 -17.76
CA LEU A 38 -12.16 -1.46 -16.97
C LEU A 38 -13.47 -2.28 -16.90
N ARG A 39 -14.59 -1.74 -17.40
CA ARG A 39 -15.92 -2.38 -17.31
C ARG A 39 -16.24 -3.22 -18.53
N SER A 40 -16.91 -4.36 -18.32
CA SER A 40 -17.45 -5.19 -19.41
C SER A 40 -18.67 -4.56 -20.08
N LYS A 41 -19.35 -3.64 -19.37
CA LYS A 41 -20.66 -3.06 -19.73
C LYS A 41 -21.78 -4.10 -19.81
N VAL A 42 -21.58 -5.24 -19.16
CA VAL A 42 -22.55 -6.33 -19.08
C VAL A 42 -22.71 -6.75 -17.62
N ASP A 43 -23.96 -6.74 -17.16
CA ASP A 43 -24.37 -7.15 -15.80
C ASP A 43 -23.62 -6.46 -14.65
N GLY A 44 -23.16 -5.23 -14.88
CA GLY A 44 -22.44 -4.41 -13.93
C GLY A 44 -21.00 -4.86 -13.69
N LYS A 45 -20.44 -5.75 -14.52
CA LYS A 45 -19.16 -6.41 -14.27
C LYS A 45 -17.94 -5.61 -14.75
N LEU A 46 -16.81 -5.94 -14.15
CA LEU A 46 -15.48 -5.58 -14.64
C LEU A 46 -14.99 -6.61 -15.68
N LEU A 47 -14.15 -6.15 -16.60
CA LEU A 47 -13.49 -7.01 -17.58
C LEU A 47 -12.59 -8.02 -16.88
N THR A 48 -12.59 -9.25 -17.38
CA THR A 48 -11.74 -10.35 -16.92
C THR A 48 -11.26 -11.17 -18.11
N GLN A 49 -10.31 -12.05 -17.87
CA GLN A 49 -9.96 -13.14 -18.79
C GLN A 49 -9.90 -14.47 -18.03
N GLU A 50 -10.33 -15.55 -18.69
CA GLU A 50 -10.30 -16.90 -18.10
C GLU A 50 -9.06 -17.65 -18.58
N VAL A 51 -8.16 -17.95 -17.64
CA VAL A 51 -6.90 -18.65 -17.94
C VAL A 51 -6.82 -19.93 -17.12
N GLN A 52 -6.45 -21.04 -17.77
CA GLN A 52 -6.09 -22.26 -17.07
C GLN A 52 -4.57 -22.30 -16.89
N SER A 53 -4.12 -22.09 -15.66
CA SER A 53 -2.70 -22.13 -15.32
C SER A 53 -2.15 -23.56 -15.43
N PRO A 54 -0.87 -23.74 -15.80
CA PRO A 54 -0.22 -25.05 -15.85
C PRO A 54 -0.41 -25.87 -14.56
N GLY A 55 -0.85 -27.12 -14.73
CA GLY A 55 -1.08 -28.06 -13.62
C GLY A 55 -2.30 -27.75 -12.76
N THR A 56 -3.18 -26.83 -13.16
CA THR A 56 -4.46 -26.57 -12.46
C THR A 56 -5.63 -27.29 -13.14
N ARG A 57 -6.62 -27.69 -12.33
CA ARG A 57 -7.79 -28.45 -12.80
C ARG A 57 -8.85 -27.62 -13.52
N ALA A 58 -8.87 -26.30 -13.28
CA ALA A 58 -9.92 -25.42 -13.77
C ALA A 58 -9.33 -24.08 -14.22
N LYS A 59 -10.07 -23.39 -15.09
CA LYS A 59 -9.82 -21.99 -15.42
C LYS A 59 -10.10 -21.10 -14.20
N ALA A 60 -9.37 -20.00 -14.14
CA ALA A 60 -9.53 -18.99 -13.13
C ALA A 60 -9.60 -17.61 -13.79
N SER A 61 -10.40 -16.70 -13.23
CA SER A 61 -10.54 -15.34 -13.74
C SER A 61 -9.35 -14.47 -13.34
N TYR A 62 -8.75 -13.77 -14.28
CA TYR A 62 -7.67 -12.82 -14.06
C TYR A 62 -8.08 -11.43 -14.53
N LEU A 63 -7.34 -10.41 -14.06
CA LEU A 63 -7.37 -9.08 -14.69
C LEU A 63 -7.10 -9.21 -16.20
N PRO A 64 -7.66 -8.34 -17.04
CA PRO A 64 -7.35 -8.35 -18.47
C PRO A 64 -5.93 -7.81 -18.72
N PHE A 65 -5.33 -8.16 -19.86
CA PHE A 65 -4.11 -7.49 -20.33
C PHE A 65 -4.43 -6.04 -20.76
N ASN A 66 -3.43 -5.16 -20.70
CA ASN A 66 -3.60 -3.74 -21.02
C ASN A 66 -3.66 -3.45 -22.53
N THR A 67 -4.54 -4.13 -23.25
CA THR A 67 -4.79 -3.88 -24.69
C THR A 67 -5.59 -2.59 -24.94
N MET A 68 -6.02 -1.91 -23.87
CA MET A 68 -6.88 -0.73 -23.91
C MET A 68 -6.12 0.59 -23.68
N GLY A 69 -4.79 0.54 -23.51
CA GLY A 69 -3.95 1.72 -23.32
C GLY A 69 -4.25 2.50 -22.05
N VAL A 70 -4.67 1.82 -20.97
CA VAL A 70 -4.84 2.43 -19.65
C VAL A 70 -3.44 2.71 -19.07
N PRO A 71 -3.23 3.84 -18.37
CA PRO A 71 -1.94 4.14 -17.75
C PRO A 71 -1.48 3.01 -16.82
N THR A 72 -0.37 2.38 -17.19
CA THR A 72 0.24 1.27 -16.45
C THR A 72 1.75 1.49 -16.39
N ASN A 73 2.32 1.42 -15.20
CA ASN A 73 3.76 1.49 -15.03
C ASN A 73 4.42 0.24 -15.63
N THR A 74 5.61 0.42 -16.17
CA THR A 74 6.42 -0.68 -16.68
C THR A 74 7.91 -0.48 -16.37
N ARG A 75 8.72 -1.46 -16.77
CA ARG A 75 10.18 -1.44 -16.68
C ARG A 75 10.81 -1.62 -18.07
N PRO A 76 12.11 -1.29 -18.26
CA PRO A 76 12.79 -1.49 -19.54
C PRO A 76 12.64 -2.92 -20.06
N GLY A 77 12.31 -3.06 -21.35
CA GLY A 77 12.13 -4.36 -22.02
C GLY A 77 10.79 -5.05 -21.76
N VAL A 78 9.85 -4.41 -21.06
CA VAL A 78 8.49 -4.90 -20.86
C VAL A 78 7.50 -3.89 -21.41
N GLU A 79 6.72 -4.29 -22.41
CA GLU A 79 5.67 -3.45 -22.98
C GLU A 79 4.42 -3.46 -22.07
N PRO A 80 3.75 -2.32 -21.83
CA PRO A 80 2.55 -2.26 -21.01
C PRO A 80 1.43 -3.23 -21.45
N GLU A 81 1.30 -3.51 -22.74
CA GLU A 81 0.29 -4.42 -23.30
C GLU A 81 0.50 -5.88 -22.86
N GLY A 82 1.74 -6.24 -22.49
CA GLY A 82 2.08 -7.54 -21.91
C GLY A 82 1.81 -7.64 -20.41
N LEU A 83 1.33 -6.56 -19.79
CA LEU A 83 0.98 -6.47 -18.37
C LEU A 83 -0.53 -6.47 -18.15
N PHE A 84 -0.96 -6.87 -16.96
CA PHE A 84 -2.34 -6.71 -16.56
C PHE A 84 -2.72 -5.24 -16.42
N VAL A 85 -4.01 -4.94 -16.58
CA VAL A 85 -4.54 -3.60 -16.31
C VAL A 85 -5.46 -3.62 -15.09
N GLY A 86 -5.32 -2.61 -14.25
CA GLY A 86 -6.18 -2.34 -13.09
C GLY A 86 -6.43 -0.85 -12.91
N GLY A 87 -7.05 -0.48 -11.81
CA GLY A 87 -7.38 0.92 -11.50
C GLY A 87 -6.16 1.77 -11.13
N ASP A 88 -5.09 1.15 -10.62
CA ASP A 88 -3.84 1.82 -10.28
C ASP A 88 -2.73 1.47 -11.29
N PRO A 89 -1.92 2.45 -11.74
CA PRO A 89 -0.80 2.18 -12.65
C PRO A 89 0.24 1.17 -12.11
N ARG A 90 0.28 0.95 -10.79
CA ARG A 90 1.19 0.02 -10.11
C ARG A 90 0.58 -1.38 -9.94
N THR A 91 -0.49 -1.72 -10.65
CA THR A 91 -1.15 -3.04 -10.55
C THR A 91 -0.19 -4.23 -10.70
N ASN A 92 0.92 -4.08 -11.45
CA ASN A 92 1.89 -5.14 -11.75
C ASN A 92 3.18 -5.07 -10.94
N GLU A 93 3.15 -4.42 -9.78
CA GLU A 93 4.35 -4.15 -8.99
C GLU A 93 4.99 -5.44 -8.45
N ASP A 94 4.18 -6.36 -7.96
CA ASP A 94 4.57 -7.71 -7.55
C ASP A 94 3.38 -8.69 -7.64
N TRP A 95 3.64 -10.00 -7.51
CA TRP A 95 2.60 -11.03 -7.61
C TRP A 95 1.61 -11.05 -6.43
N LEU A 96 2.02 -10.68 -5.22
CA LEU A 96 1.11 -10.63 -4.07
C LEU A 96 0.09 -9.51 -4.24
N LEU A 97 0.54 -8.31 -4.62
CA LEU A 97 -0.33 -7.17 -4.92
C LEU A 97 -1.29 -7.50 -6.08
N LEU A 98 -0.76 -8.04 -7.17
CA LEU A 98 -1.55 -8.46 -8.33
C LEU A 98 -2.59 -9.55 -7.96
N GLY A 99 -2.22 -10.44 -7.03
CA GLY A 99 -3.11 -11.43 -6.45
C GLY A 99 -4.30 -10.81 -5.71
N ILE A 100 -4.04 -9.82 -4.86
CA ILE A 100 -5.08 -9.07 -4.15
C ILE A 100 -5.99 -8.31 -5.12
N HIS A 101 -5.44 -7.64 -6.13
CA HIS A 101 -6.26 -6.98 -7.16
C HIS A 101 -7.17 -7.96 -7.90
N THR A 102 -6.65 -9.15 -8.25
CA THR A 102 -7.42 -10.20 -8.91
C THR A 102 -8.53 -10.75 -8.01
N LEU A 103 -8.28 -10.88 -6.70
CA LEU A 103 -9.29 -11.31 -5.74
C LEU A 103 -10.43 -10.28 -5.61
N LEU A 104 -10.08 -8.99 -5.55
CA LEU A 104 -11.07 -7.89 -5.45
C LEU A 104 -11.93 -7.79 -6.71
N LEU A 105 -11.33 -7.98 -7.89
CA LEU A 105 -12.03 -8.10 -9.17
C LEU A 105 -13.05 -9.24 -9.17
N ARG A 106 -12.62 -10.45 -8.77
CA ARG A 106 -13.49 -11.63 -8.69
C ARG A 106 -14.65 -11.40 -7.73
N GLU A 107 -14.38 -10.79 -6.58
CA GLU A 107 -15.43 -10.50 -5.60
C GLU A 107 -16.45 -9.50 -6.14
N HIS A 108 -16.02 -8.45 -6.83
CA HIS A 108 -16.95 -7.53 -7.49
C HIS A 108 -17.86 -8.28 -8.47
N ASN A 109 -17.30 -9.06 -9.39
CA ASN A 109 -18.08 -9.79 -10.39
C ASN A 109 -19.03 -10.84 -9.76
N ARG A 110 -18.58 -11.54 -8.70
CA ARG A 110 -19.42 -12.48 -7.94
C ARG A 110 -20.60 -11.77 -7.27
N LEU A 111 -20.38 -10.58 -6.71
CA LEU A 111 -21.44 -9.79 -6.08
C LEU A 111 -22.41 -9.21 -7.12
N CYS A 112 -21.92 -8.82 -8.31
CA CYS A 112 -22.78 -8.45 -9.44
C CYS A 112 -23.73 -9.59 -9.84
N ASP A 113 -23.24 -10.83 -9.92
CA ASP A 113 -24.09 -12.00 -10.20
C ASP A 113 -25.18 -12.23 -9.15
N ILE A 114 -24.84 -12.03 -7.87
CA ILE A 114 -25.81 -12.14 -6.77
C ILE A 114 -26.84 -11.01 -6.87
N LEU A 115 -26.41 -9.77 -7.09
CA LEU A 115 -27.29 -8.62 -7.19
C LEU A 115 -28.23 -8.74 -8.41
N LYS A 116 -27.73 -9.19 -9.57
CA LYS A 116 -28.55 -9.40 -10.77
C LYS A 116 -29.69 -10.39 -10.53
N LYS A 117 -29.42 -11.48 -9.81
CA LYS A 117 -30.47 -12.47 -9.42
C LYS A 117 -31.53 -11.85 -8.52
N GLN A 118 -31.13 -10.96 -7.60
CA GLN A 118 -32.06 -10.28 -6.69
C GLN A 118 -32.80 -9.11 -7.33
N LYS A 119 -32.19 -8.48 -8.36
CA LYS A 119 -32.71 -7.33 -9.10
C LYS A 119 -32.66 -7.58 -10.61
N PRO A 120 -33.47 -8.51 -11.16
CA PRO A 120 -33.37 -8.89 -12.59
C PRO A 120 -33.62 -7.74 -13.57
N GLY A 121 -34.46 -6.78 -13.16
CA GLY A 121 -34.81 -5.60 -13.98
C GLY A 121 -33.80 -4.45 -13.92
N TRP A 122 -32.73 -4.55 -13.14
CA TRP A 122 -31.70 -3.50 -13.12
C TRP A 122 -30.76 -3.61 -14.33
N ASP A 123 -30.35 -2.45 -14.84
CA ASP A 123 -29.39 -2.32 -15.93
C ASP A 123 -27.92 -2.43 -15.47
N ASP A 124 -26.98 -2.41 -16.42
CA ASP A 124 -25.54 -2.51 -16.16
C ASP A 124 -25.03 -1.40 -15.21
N GLU A 125 -25.49 -0.16 -15.39
CA GLU A 125 -25.00 0.98 -14.62
C GLU A 125 -25.49 0.91 -13.17
N GLN A 126 -26.77 0.58 -12.97
CA GLN A 126 -27.34 0.38 -11.64
C GLN A 126 -26.61 -0.72 -10.87
N LEU A 127 -26.31 -1.85 -11.53
CA LEU A 127 -25.56 -2.95 -10.93
C LEU A 127 -24.13 -2.52 -10.59
N TYR A 128 -23.41 -1.93 -11.56
CA TYR A 128 -22.02 -1.51 -11.40
C TYR A 128 -21.86 -0.50 -10.25
N GLN A 129 -22.65 0.59 -10.25
CA GLN A 129 -22.52 1.64 -9.23
C GLN A 129 -22.89 1.12 -7.85
N THR A 130 -23.93 0.29 -7.75
CA THR A 130 -24.32 -0.32 -6.46
C THR A 130 -23.22 -1.24 -5.93
N MET A 131 -22.65 -2.09 -6.79
CA MET A 131 -21.59 -3.01 -6.37
C MET A 131 -20.26 -2.30 -6.11
N ARG A 132 -19.97 -1.21 -6.82
CA ARG A 132 -18.87 -0.31 -6.50
C ARG A 132 -18.98 0.25 -5.08
N LEU A 133 -20.14 0.79 -4.71
CA LEU A 133 -20.40 1.32 -3.36
C LEU A 133 -20.23 0.23 -2.27
N VAL A 134 -20.79 -0.96 -2.50
CA VAL A 134 -20.68 -2.09 -1.57
C VAL A 134 -19.22 -2.54 -1.41
N MET A 135 -18.47 -2.63 -2.51
CA MET A 135 -17.06 -3.00 -2.47
C MET A 135 -16.19 -1.95 -1.78
N SER A 136 -16.45 -0.66 -1.99
CA SER A 136 -15.76 0.42 -1.27
C SER A 136 -16.03 0.33 0.23
N ALA A 137 -17.27 0.10 0.65
CA ALA A 137 -17.63 -0.10 2.05
C ALA A 137 -16.95 -1.35 2.66
N LYS A 138 -16.96 -2.47 1.92
CA LYS A 138 -16.27 -3.71 2.33
C LYS A 138 -14.76 -3.49 2.47
N HIS A 139 -14.14 -2.78 1.55
CA HIS A 139 -12.71 -2.46 1.60
C HIS A 139 -12.37 -1.56 2.80
N ALA A 140 -13.17 -0.53 3.06
CA ALA A 140 -13.02 0.32 4.23
C ALA A 140 -13.12 -0.49 5.54
N LEU A 141 -14.08 -1.42 5.63
CA LEU A 141 -14.20 -2.32 6.79
C LEU A 141 -12.97 -3.23 6.95
N ILE A 142 -12.44 -3.79 5.87
CA ILE A 142 -11.21 -4.61 5.91
C ILE A 142 -10.03 -3.76 6.39
N ALA A 143 -9.87 -2.55 5.86
CA ALA A 143 -8.81 -1.63 6.27
C ALA A 143 -8.90 -1.28 7.77
N ASN A 144 -10.12 -1.07 8.28
CA ASN A 144 -10.37 -0.81 9.69
C ASN A 144 -10.12 -2.07 10.56
N ALA A 145 -10.50 -3.25 10.09
CA ALA A 145 -10.23 -4.51 10.80
C ALA A 145 -8.73 -4.84 10.85
N TYR A 146 -7.98 -4.53 9.79
CA TYR A 146 -6.52 -4.61 9.80
C TYR A 146 -5.94 -3.72 10.89
N GLN A 147 -6.50 -2.52 11.07
CA GLN A 147 -6.07 -1.66 12.17
C GLN A 147 -6.32 -2.36 13.52
N MET A 148 -7.49 -2.96 13.76
CA MET A 148 -7.76 -3.66 15.02
C MET A 148 -6.72 -4.74 15.40
N ALA A 149 -6.02 -5.32 14.43
CA ALA A 149 -4.92 -6.28 14.69
C ALA A 149 -3.76 -5.65 15.50
N TYR A 150 -3.58 -4.33 15.43
CA TYR A 150 -2.63 -3.54 16.22
C TYR A 150 -2.86 -3.62 17.74
N TRP A 151 -4.06 -3.99 18.18
CA TRP A 151 -4.43 -4.03 19.60
C TRP A 151 -4.37 -5.43 20.23
N THR A 152 -3.78 -6.40 19.52
CA THR A 152 -3.64 -7.77 20.05
C THR A 152 -2.34 -7.94 20.83
N GLU A 153 -2.36 -8.73 21.90
CA GLU A 153 -1.14 -8.95 22.71
C GLU A 153 -0.01 -9.65 21.96
N LYS A 154 -0.35 -10.34 20.87
CA LYS A 154 0.55 -11.12 20.03
C LYS A 154 1.17 -10.30 18.90
N MET A 155 0.85 -9.01 18.79
CA MET A 155 1.39 -8.18 17.73
C MET A 155 2.89 -7.93 17.95
N PRO A 156 3.77 -8.21 16.97
CA PRO A 156 5.22 -8.18 17.17
C PRO A 156 5.85 -6.78 17.14
N TRP A 157 5.07 -5.71 17.35
CA TRP A 157 5.52 -4.33 17.22
C TRP A 157 5.80 -3.71 18.61
N PRO A 158 6.76 -2.78 18.71
CA PRO A 158 7.03 -2.08 19.96
C PRO A 158 5.81 -1.24 20.35
N ARG A 159 5.37 -1.37 21.61
CA ARG A 159 4.16 -0.71 22.12
C ARG A 159 4.41 0.74 22.53
N ASP A 160 5.65 1.17 22.53
CA ASP A 160 6.10 2.30 23.34
C ASP A 160 6.41 3.57 22.52
N ASP A 161 6.43 3.47 21.19
CA ASP A 161 6.92 4.52 20.27
C ASP A 161 6.10 4.59 18.97
N GLY A 162 4.82 4.92 19.12
CA GLY A 162 3.91 5.22 17.99
C GLY A 162 2.49 4.71 18.24
N PHE A 163 2.36 3.70 19.08
CA PHE A 163 1.07 3.17 19.50
C PHE A 163 0.29 4.05 20.48
N PRO A 164 0.91 4.86 21.36
CA PRO A 164 0.13 5.80 22.16
C PRO A 164 -0.73 6.73 21.28
N LEU A 165 -0.20 7.21 20.14
CA LEU A 165 -0.98 7.99 19.15
C LEU A 165 -2.13 7.18 18.54
N TYR A 166 -1.88 5.93 18.12
CA TYR A 166 -2.95 5.06 17.61
C TYR A 166 -4.01 4.76 18.68
N ARG A 167 -3.63 4.42 19.90
CA ARG A 167 -4.56 4.17 21.02
C ARG A 167 -5.32 5.41 21.42
N GLN A 168 -4.71 6.59 21.32
CA GLN A 168 -5.41 7.86 21.50
C GLN A 168 -6.52 8.04 20.46
N MET A 169 -6.22 7.76 19.18
CA MET A 169 -7.17 7.95 18.09
C MET A 169 -8.33 6.95 18.10
N PHE A 170 -8.15 5.78 18.73
CA PHE A 170 -9.05 4.65 18.56
C PHE A 170 -9.48 3.94 19.84
N GLY A 171 -8.92 4.32 20.98
CA GLY A 171 -9.12 3.67 22.28
C GLY A 171 -8.03 2.66 22.64
N GLU A 172 -8.06 2.22 23.89
CA GLU A 172 -7.06 1.33 24.48
C GLU A 172 -7.20 -0.12 24.00
N ASN A 173 -8.36 -0.48 23.45
CA ASN A 173 -8.67 -1.82 22.97
C ASN A 173 -9.54 -1.82 21.71
N ALA A 174 -9.59 -2.97 21.04
CA ALA A 174 -10.32 -3.15 19.79
C ALA A 174 -11.84 -2.90 19.90
N LEU A 175 -12.45 -2.96 21.10
CA LEU A 175 -13.89 -2.71 21.28
C LEU A 175 -14.23 -1.22 21.30
N GLU A 176 -13.26 -0.36 21.59
CA GLU A 176 -13.40 1.10 21.54
C GLU A 176 -13.24 1.66 20.12
N ILE A 177 -12.71 0.85 19.20
CA ILE A 177 -12.61 1.19 17.79
C ILE A 177 -13.98 1.08 17.16
N ASN A 178 -14.58 2.21 16.82
CA ASN A 178 -15.77 2.20 15.97
C ASN A 178 -15.37 1.79 14.54
N PRO A 179 -15.76 0.61 14.05
CA PRO A 179 -15.41 0.17 12.69
C PRO A 179 -16.04 1.04 11.60
N ALA A 180 -17.00 1.91 11.94
CA ALA A 180 -17.57 2.92 11.06
C ALA A 180 -16.77 4.23 11.01
N ASN A 181 -15.75 4.43 11.87
CA ASN A 181 -14.78 5.50 11.70
C ASN A 181 -13.84 5.09 10.56
N THR A 182 -14.16 5.51 9.34
CA THR A 182 -13.58 5.04 8.08
C THR A 182 -12.16 5.53 7.81
N TYR A 183 -11.55 6.28 8.73
CA TYR A 183 -10.17 6.72 8.59
C TYR A 183 -9.61 7.12 9.97
N PRO A 184 -8.43 6.60 10.38
CA PRO A 184 -7.78 7.04 11.61
C PRO A 184 -7.63 8.54 11.68
N TRP A 185 -7.18 9.09 10.56
CA TRP A 185 -6.59 10.40 10.56
C TRP A 185 -7.70 11.43 10.36
N PRO A 186 -7.66 12.55 11.10
CA PRO A 186 -8.58 13.65 10.84
C PRO A 186 -8.47 14.03 9.36
N LEU A 187 -9.62 14.18 8.69
CA LEU A 187 -9.66 14.66 7.32
C LEU A 187 -9.02 16.04 7.27
N VAL A 188 -7.83 16.13 6.69
CA VAL A 188 -7.16 17.41 6.52
C VAL A 188 -7.88 18.13 5.39
N THR A 189 -8.33 19.35 5.65
CA THR A 189 -8.91 20.19 4.59
C THR A 189 -7.89 21.21 4.12
N LYS A 190 -7.81 21.39 2.80
CA LYS A 190 -7.08 22.50 2.19
C LYS A 190 -8.07 23.36 1.42
N ASN A 191 -8.23 24.62 1.82
CA ASN A 191 -9.24 25.53 1.25
C ASN A 191 -10.65 24.92 1.29
N GLY A 192 -11.03 24.27 2.39
CA GLY A 192 -12.33 23.62 2.58
C GLY A 192 -12.53 22.31 1.81
N LYS A 193 -11.52 21.81 1.08
CA LYS A 193 -11.59 20.53 0.37
C LYS A 193 -10.88 19.44 1.17
N PRO A 194 -11.51 18.27 1.38
CA PRO A 194 -10.84 17.11 1.98
C PRO A 194 -9.63 16.68 1.15
N MET A 195 -8.53 16.38 1.82
CA MET A 195 -7.27 15.91 1.25
C MET A 195 -6.84 14.63 1.97
N THR A 196 -6.04 13.80 1.30
CA THR A 196 -5.33 12.71 1.97
C THR A 196 -4.38 13.28 3.01
N VAL A 197 -3.90 12.40 3.90
CA VAL A 197 -2.80 12.71 4.81
C VAL A 197 -1.65 13.41 4.09
N SER A 198 -0.98 14.33 4.79
CA SER A 198 0.15 15.08 4.24
C SER A 198 1.25 14.13 3.75
N ALA A 199 2.09 14.60 2.83
CA ALA A 199 3.22 13.79 2.37
C ALA A 199 4.16 13.37 3.50
N GLY A 200 4.28 14.17 4.57
CA GLY A 200 4.97 13.78 5.81
C GLY A 200 4.34 12.57 6.48
N MET A 201 3.01 12.54 6.58
CA MET A 201 2.31 11.38 7.13
C MET A 201 2.33 10.16 6.19
N ALA A 202 2.45 10.36 4.87
CA ALA A 202 2.66 9.26 3.93
C ALA A 202 4.01 8.54 4.15
N VAL A 203 5.00 9.19 4.78
CA VAL A 203 6.24 8.52 5.22
C VAL A 203 5.95 7.47 6.28
N VAL A 204 4.99 7.72 7.19
CA VAL A 204 4.58 6.76 8.22
C VAL A 204 3.96 5.50 7.61
N TYR A 205 3.37 5.59 6.41
CA TYR A 205 2.86 4.42 5.69
C TYR A 205 3.94 3.60 4.96
N ARG A 206 5.22 3.99 5.03
CA ARG A 206 6.34 3.28 4.39
C ARG A 206 6.90 2.18 5.28
N PHE A 207 6.02 1.31 5.76
CA PHE A 207 6.36 0.13 6.54
C PHE A 207 6.91 -1.00 5.66
N HIS A 208 7.95 -0.71 4.86
CA HIS A 208 8.52 -1.68 3.92
C HIS A 208 9.18 -2.87 4.64
N GLU A 209 9.43 -2.75 5.94
CA GLU A 209 9.96 -3.80 6.81
C GLU A 209 9.00 -5.01 6.95
N PHE A 210 7.71 -4.87 6.61
CA PHE A 210 6.76 -5.99 6.59
C PHE A 210 6.67 -6.73 5.28
N ILE A 211 7.36 -6.24 4.25
CA ILE A 211 7.35 -6.94 2.98
C ILE A 211 7.96 -8.31 3.19
N ILE A 212 7.30 -9.32 2.64
CA ILE A 212 7.74 -10.71 2.70
C ILE A 212 8.68 -10.92 1.50
N PRO A 213 10.01 -11.03 1.69
CA PRO A 213 10.94 -11.07 0.56
C PRO A 213 10.87 -12.40 -0.20
N ASN A 214 10.47 -13.49 0.47
CA ASN A 214 10.27 -14.79 -0.15
C ASN A 214 8.99 -15.45 0.39
N PHE A 215 8.22 -16.07 -0.49
CA PHE A 215 6.99 -16.80 -0.13
C PHE A 215 6.88 -18.13 -0.90
N PRO A 216 6.34 -19.18 -0.28
CA PRO A 216 6.17 -20.46 -0.96
C PRO A 216 5.08 -20.36 -2.02
N ILE A 217 5.27 -21.00 -3.17
CA ILE A 217 4.17 -21.31 -4.08
C ILE A 217 3.65 -22.70 -3.75
N LYS A 218 2.36 -22.80 -3.47
CA LYS A 218 1.77 -24.03 -2.92
C LYS A 218 0.76 -24.69 -3.83
N ASP A 219 0.72 -26.02 -3.83
CA ASP A 219 -0.29 -26.77 -4.56
C ASP A 219 -1.61 -26.91 -3.76
N GLN A 220 -2.59 -27.61 -4.34
CA GLN A 220 -3.89 -27.86 -3.69
C GLN A 220 -3.82 -28.73 -2.43
N ASN A 221 -2.71 -29.42 -2.20
CA ASN A 221 -2.47 -30.24 -1.01
C ASN A 221 -1.68 -29.48 0.06
N ASN A 222 -1.45 -28.17 -0.13
CA ASN A 222 -0.64 -27.31 0.73
C ASN A 222 0.86 -27.70 0.75
N GLU A 223 1.32 -28.43 -0.28
CA GLU A 223 2.74 -28.74 -0.47
C GLU A 223 3.44 -27.57 -1.18
N THR A 224 4.63 -27.20 -0.69
CA THR A 224 5.45 -26.17 -1.33
C THR A 224 6.06 -26.73 -2.62
N LEU A 225 5.74 -26.11 -3.75
CA LEU A 225 6.30 -26.42 -5.05
C LEU A 225 7.68 -25.77 -5.22
N TRP A 226 7.81 -24.48 -4.86
CA TRP A 226 9.08 -23.74 -4.79
C TRP A 226 8.94 -22.50 -3.90
N GLU A 227 10.07 -21.90 -3.51
CA GLU A 227 10.12 -20.58 -2.85
C GLU A 227 10.28 -19.47 -3.90
N GLN A 228 9.42 -18.47 -3.86
CA GLN A 228 9.40 -17.34 -4.78
C GLN A 228 9.95 -16.09 -4.11
N ASN A 229 11.01 -15.50 -4.68
CA ASN A 229 11.44 -14.16 -4.30
C ASN A 229 10.46 -13.12 -4.83
N LEU A 230 9.98 -12.22 -3.97
CA LEU A 230 8.99 -11.21 -4.32
C LEU A 230 9.52 -10.24 -5.38
N PHE A 231 10.76 -9.79 -5.26
CA PHE A 231 11.31 -8.76 -6.15
C PHE A 231 11.47 -9.26 -7.60
N ASP A 232 11.70 -10.56 -7.77
CA ASP A 232 11.76 -11.21 -9.09
C ASP A 232 10.39 -11.30 -9.79
N THR A 233 9.30 -11.07 -9.06
CA THR A 233 7.94 -11.12 -9.60
C THR A 233 7.49 -9.82 -10.27
N SER A 234 8.27 -8.75 -10.11
CA SER A 234 7.96 -7.42 -10.61
C SER A 234 7.74 -7.38 -12.12
N PHE A 235 6.60 -6.81 -12.53
CA PHE A 235 6.21 -6.68 -13.94
C PHE A 235 6.25 -8.03 -14.71
N ASN A 236 5.95 -9.15 -14.02
CA ASN A 236 6.00 -10.50 -14.59
C ASN A 236 4.61 -11.15 -14.68
N SER A 237 3.77 -10.65 -15.58
CA SER A 237 2.39 -11.15 -15.78
C SER A 237 2.34 -12.60 -16.29
N THR A 238 3.25 -12.99 -17.18
CA THR A 238 3.32 -14.37 -17.69
C THR A 238 3.67 -15.35 -16.57
N GLY A 239 4.65 -15.03 -15.73
CA GLY A 239 5.01 -15.87 -14.59
C GLY A 239 3.88 -15.97 -13.57
N PHE A 240 3.12 -14.89 -13.34
CA PHE A 240 1.94 -14.89 -12.48
C PHE A 240 0.89 -15.88 -12.97
N LEU A 241 0.57 -15.85 -14.28
CA LEU A 241 -0.36 -16.81 -14.89
C LEU A 241 0.15 -18.25 -14.80
N ASN A 242 1.45 -18.46 -15.01
CA ASN A 242 2.06 -19.78 -14.97
C ASN A 242 2.06 -20.37 -13.55
N ALA A 243 2.34 -19.57 -12.53
CA ALA A 243 2.30 -19.99 -11.13
C ALA A 243 0.85 -20.30 -10.69
N GLY A 244 -0.09 -19.44 -11.08
CA GLY A 244 -1.51 -19.57 -10.80
C GLY A 244 -1.91 -18.87 -9.50
N LEU A 245 -2.98 -18.07 -9.57
CA LEU A 245 -3.45 -17.22 -8.47
C LEU A 245 -3.60 -18.00 -7.15
N GLU A 246 -4.24 -19.15 -7.21
CA GLU A 246 -4.63 -19.89 -6.00
C GLU A 246 -3.40 -20.41 -5.25
N ARG A 247 -2.34 -20.75 -5.99
CA ARG A 247 -1.06 -21.18 -5.44
C ARG A 247 -0.31 -20.04 -4.78
N ILE A 248 -0.34 -18.86 -5.40
CA ILE A 248 0.25 -17.63 -4.88
C ILE A 248 -0.46 -17.19 -3.59
N LEU A 249 -1.80 -17.16 -3.61
CA LEU A 249 -2.60 -16.79 -2.44
C LEU A 249 -2.45 -17.78 -1.28
N ALA A 250 -2.40 -19.10 -1.57
CA ALA A 250 -2.10 -20.11 -0.56
C ALA A 250 -0.70 -19.91 0.05
N GLY A 251 0.27 -19.55 -0.79
CA GLY A 251 1.59 -19.11 -0.41
C GLY A 251 1.57 -17.97 0.60
N ALA A 252 0.97 -16.85 0.19
CA ALA A 252 0.81 -15.63 0.98
C ALA A 252 0.16 -15.89 2.34
N LEU A 253 -0.90 -16.72 2.38
CA LEU A 253 -1.59 -17.10 3.63
C LEU A 253 -0.74 -17.96 4.56
N SER A 254 0.24 -18.68 4.02
CA SER A 254 1.15 -19.52 4.80
C SER A 254 2.47 -18.85 5.16
N SER A 255 2.73 -17.66 4.61
CA SER A 255 3.91 -16.87 4.92
C SER A 255 3.79 -16.18 6.26
N HIS A 256 4.93 -16.01 6.92
CA HIS A 256 5.04 -15.18 8.11
C HIS A 256 5.44 -13.77 7.70
N ILE A 257 4.72 -12.77 8.20
CA ILE A 257 5.14 -11.38 8.11
C ILE A 257 6.36 -11.21 9.03
N PRO A 258 7.49 -10.66 8.55
CA PRO A 258 8.65 -10.43 9.40
C PRO A 258 8.29 -9.62 10.65
N ASN A 259 8.90 -9.96 11.79
CA ASN A 259 8.83 -9.10 12.96
C ASN A 259 9.48 -7.76 12.65
N PHE A 260 8.88 -6.67 13.12
CA PHE A 260 9.50 -5.36 13.02
C PHE A 260 10.81 -5.38 13.82
N LYS A 261 11.90 -4.94 13.20
CA LYS A 261 13.18 -4.67 13.85
C LYS A 261 13.67 -3.34 13.32
N SER A 262 14.23 -2.49 14.18
CA SER A 262 15.07 -1.38 13.70
C SER A 262 16.22 -1.97 12.88
N GLY A 263 16.61 -1.24 11.84
CA GLY A 263 17.54 -1.72 10.83
C GLY A 263 16.83 -2.36 9.64
N LEU A 264 17.41 -2.17 8.46
CA LEU A 264 16.81 -2.55 7.19
C LEU A 264 17.37 -3.89 6.73
N ASP A 265 16.49 -4.83 6.39
CA ASP A 265 16.91 -6.09 5.76
C ASP A 265 17.58 -5.79 4.41
N GLU A 266 18.75 -6.39 4.19
CA GLU A 266 19.61 -6.14 3.02
C GLU A 266 18.90 -6.48 1.69
N SER A 267 17.89 -7.35 1.73
CA SER A 267 17.06 -7.65 0.57
C SER A 267 16.31 -6.42 0.04
N PHE A 268 16.02 -5.42 0.87
CA PHE A 268 15.39 -4.15 0.45
C PHE A 268 16.38 -3.13 -0.11
N ARG A 269 17.64 -3.19 0.32
CA ARG A 269 18.71 -2.31 -0.17
C ARG A 269 19.20 -2.74 -1.55
N SER A 270 19.24 -4.04 -1.78
CA SER A 270 19.59 -4.59 -3.09
C SER A 270 18.37 -4.70 -4.01
N ALA A 271 17.22 -5.15 -3.48
CA ALA A 271 15.97 -5.49 -4.18
C ALA A 271 16.17 -6.18 -5.54
N GLY A 272 17.29 -6.90 -5.71
CA GLY A 272 17.73 -7.47 -6.98
C GLY A 272 17.53 -6.53 -8.18
N LEU A 273 16.67 -6.93 -9.12
CA LEU A 273 16.27 -6.16 -10.30
C LEU A 273 14.77 -5.81 -10.26
N TYR A 274 14.23 -5.41 -9.11
CA TYR A 274 12.80 -5.13 -8.86
C TYR A 274 12.12 -4.21 -9.88
N ARG A 275 12.88 -3.39 -10.62
CA ARG A 275 12.35 -2.56 -11.72
C ARG A 275 13.20 -2.67 -12.99
N GLY A 276 13.75 -3.85 -13.23
CA GLY A 276 14.68 -4.13 -14.34
C GLY A 276 16.08 -3.55 -14.11
N ARG A 277 16.35 -3.05 -12.91
CA ARG A 277 17.63 -2.46 -12.47
C ARG A 277 17.76 -2.59 -10.95
N PRO A 278 19.00 -2.54 -10.41
CA PRO A 278 19.22 -2.42 -8.98
C PRO A 278 18.40 -1.28 -8.38
N PHE A 279 17.72 -1.57 -7.28
CA PHE A 279 16.83 -0.60 -6.65
C PHE A 279 16.94 -0.70 -5.14
N ASP A 280 17.44 0.36 -4.51
CA ASP A 280 17.46 0.49 -3.07
C ASP A 280 16.19 1.22 -2.64
N ILE A 281 15.23 0.49 -2.05
CA ILE A 281 13.93 1.01 -1.62
C ILE A 281 14.11 2.10 -0.55
N VAL A 282 15.14 1.95 0.29
CA VAL A 282 15.44 2.84 1.41
C VAL A 282 16.02 4.16 0.89
N VAL A 283 17.04 4.07 0.04
CA VAL A 283 17.61 5.25 -0.62
C VAL A 283 16.54 5.96 -1.45
N SER A 284 15.70 5.22 -2.17
CA SER A 284 14.57 5.81 -2.88
C SER A 284 13.62 6.56 -1.94
N SER A 285 13.37 6.05 -0.73
CA SER A 285 12.52 6.71 0.25
C SER A 285 13.11 8.02 0.75
N ILE A 286 14.41 8.04 1.06
CA ILE A 286 15.16 9.23 1.50
C ILE A 286 15.23 10.27 0.39
N VAL A 287 15.63 9.88 -0.81
CA VAL A 287 15.71 10.79 -1.96
C VAL A 287 14.34 11.38 -2.26
N HIS A 288 13.28 10.58 -2.21
CA HIS A 288 11.94 11.06 -2.49
C HIS A 288 11.42 12.01 -1.42
N GLU A 289 11.70 11.81 -0.13
CA GLU A 289 11.29 12.81 0.88
C GLU A 289 12.01 14.15 0.70
N ARG A 290 13.31 14.11 0.38
CA ARG A 290 14.12 15.31 0.15
C ARG A 290 13.66 16.06 -1.10
N GLU A 291 13.34 15.33 -2.18
CA GLU A 291 12.75 15.90 -3.40
C GLU A 291 11.41 16.60 -3.11
N GLN A 292 10.61 16.03 -2.22
CA GLN A 292 9.33 16.61 -1.81
C GLN A 292 9.48 17.77 -0.82
N GLY A 293 10.68 17.99 -0.26
CA GLY A 293 10.93 19.02 0.74
C GLY A 293 10.19 18.76 2.05
N LEU A 294 10.11 17.49 2.48
CA LEU A 294 9.49 17.14 3.76
C LEU A 294 10.32 17.69 4.94
N PRO A 295 9.67 18.02 6.07
CA PRO A 295 10.39 18.41 7.28
C PRO A 295 11.24 17.25 7.82
N THR A 296 12.31 17.57 8.53
CA THR A 296 13.11 16.58 9.26
C THR A 296 12.30 15.97 10.42
N PHE A 297 12.75 14.84 10.96
CA PHE A 297 12.05 14.12 12.04
C PHE A 297 11.66 15.05 13.20
N ASN A 298 12.63 15.76 13.78
CA ASN A 298 12.36 16.64 14.91
C ASN A 298 11.53 17.87 14.51
N GLN A 299 11.67 18.39 13.29
CA GLN A 299 10.82 19.49 12.83
C GLN A 299 9.35 19.05 12.74
N TYR A 300 9.09 17.89 12.11
CA TYR A 300 7.76 17.32 12.00
C TYR A 300 7.11 17.16 13.38
N PHE A 301 7.81 16.54 14.34
CA PHE A 301 7.25 16.31 15.66
C PHE A 301 7.14 17.57 16.53
N ARG A 302 7.95 18.61 16.30
CA ARG A 302 7.74 19.94 16.90
C ARG A 302 6.43 20.57 16.40
N GLU A 303 6.18 20.52 15.10
CA GLU A 303 4.95 21.05 14.48
C GLU A 303 3.72 20.25 14.91
N TYR A 304 3.84 18.93 15.03
CA TYR A 304 2.79 18.08 15.59
C TYR A 304 2.52 18.41 17.07
N ASN A 305 3.55 18.48 17.92
CA ASN A 305 3.39 18.81 19.34
C ASN A 305 2.85 20.23 19.57
N ALA A 306 3.11 21.17 18.66
CA ALA A 306 2.58 22.52 18.73
C ALA A 306 1.05 22.60 18.51
N GLN A 307 0.44 21.52 18.01
CA GLN A 307 -1.02 21.40 17.85
C GLN A 307 -1.71 20.92 19.13
N ASP A 308 -0.99 20.87 20.26
CA ASP A 308 -1.49 20.39 21.55
C ASP A 308 -2.12 18.99 21.47
N PRO A 309 -1.40 17.98 20.94
CA PRO A 309 -1.92 16.63 20.87
C PRO A 309 -1.95 15.99 22.27
N GLU A 310 -2.91 15.10 22.53
CA GLU A 310 -2.97 14.40 23.82
C GLU A 310 -1.73 13.50 24.04
N VAL A 311 -1.09 13.04 22.96
CA VAL A 311 0.21 12.35 22.99
C VAL A 311 1.29 13.25 22.42
N VAL A 312 2.20 13.70 23.30
CA VAL A 312 3.41 14.44 22.92
C VAL A 312 4.50 13.46 22.48
N VAL A 313 5.02 13.63 21.28
CA VAL A 313 6.14 12.82 20.78
C VAL A 313 7.46 13.46 21.20
N PRO A 314 8.36 12.76 21.92
CA PRO A 314 9.58 13.40 22.42
C PRO A 314 10.54 13.83 21.30
N ILE A 315 11.10 15.03 21.41
CA ILE A 315 12.09 15.55 20.46
C ILE A 315 13.47 14.94 20.76
N ARG A 316 14.15 14.42 19.73
CA ARG A 316 15.44 13.75 19.85
C ARG A 316 16.59 14.75 19.74
N VAL A 317 16.88 15.45 20.85
CA VAL A 317 17.92 16.51 20.88
C VAL A 317 19.35 15.98 21.03
N ILE A 318 19.52 14.69 21.36
CA ILE A 318 20.81 13.99 21.40
C ILE A 318 20.66 12.62 20.73
N TRP A 319 21.78 12.09 20.22
CA TRP A 319 21.82 10.85 19.44
C TRP A 319 21.30 9.63 20.20
N ASP A 320 21.60 9.52 21.51
CA ASP A 320 21.20 8.40 22.37
C ASP A 320 19.69 8.30 22.60
N LYS A 321 18.92 9.27 22.09
CA LYS A 321 17.45 9.23 22.13
C LYS A 321 16.85 8.64 20.85
N PHE A 322 17.62 8.45 19.78
CA PHE A 322 17.10 7.86 18.55
C PHE A 322 16.94 6.34 18.63
N SER A 323 17.89 5.62 19.21
CA SER A 323 17.86 4.15 19.31
C SER A 323 18.54 3.71 20.61
N THR A 324 18.27 2.47 21.02
CA THR A 324 19.03 1.79 22.08
C THR A 324 20.20 0.97 21.52
N ASP A 325 20.24 0.75 20.19
CA ASP A 325 21.33 0.06 19.51
C ASP A 325 22.53 1.01 19.29
N PRO A 326 23.74 0.67 19.79
CA PRO A 326 24.93 1.50 19.62
C PRO A 326 25.30 1.80 18.18
N GLU A 327 25.08 0.88 17.24
CA GLU A 327 25.39 1.08 15.83
C GLU A 327 24.40 2.07 15.17
N ASP A 328 23.11 1.97 15.52
CA ASP A 328 22.07 2.90 15.11
C ASP A 328 22.27 4.32 15.69
N ILE A 329 23.03 4.46 16.78
CA ILE A 329 23.46 5.75 17.33
C ILE A 329 24.70 6.29 16.60
N GLU A 330 25.70 5.45 16.35
CA GLU A 330 27.00 5.88 15.80
C GLU A 330 26.98 6.15 14.29
N ASN A 331 26.17 5.44 13.52
CA ASN A 331 26.12 5.62 12.06
C ASN A 331 25.51 6.98 11.65
N PRO A 332 24.38 7.43 12.22
CA PRO A 332 23.84 8.77 11.95
C PRO A 332 24.81 9.91 12.29
N LYS A 333 25.63 9.79 13.36
CA LYS A 333 26.66 10.78 13.73
C LYS A 333 27.67 11.04 12.62
N LYS A 334 27.92 10.04 11.75
CA LYS A 334 28.85 10.16 10.61
C LYS A 334 28.20 10.84 9.40
N LEU A 335 26.87 10.82 9.32
CA LEU A 335 26.10 11.23 8.13
C LEU A 335 25.41 12.59 8.31
N TYR A 336 24.97 12.89 9.53
CA TYR A 336 24.26 14.12 9.89
C TYR A 336 25.10 14.97 10.83
N LYS A 337 25.02 16.30 10.69
CA LYS A 337 25.78 17.22 11.55
C LYS A 337 25.12 17.40 12.91
N HIS A 338 23.79 17.41 12.93
CA HIS A 338 22.99 17.61 14.13
C HIS A 338 21.79 16.64 14.16
N PRO A 339 21.31 16.22 15.35
CA PRO A 339 20.07 15.46 15.51
C PRO A 339 18.84 16.03 14.78
N ASP A 340 18.79 17.34 14.58
CA ASP A 340 17.71 18.02 13.84
C ASP A 340 17.78 17.87 12.32
N ASP A 341 18.91 17.40 11.79
CA ASP A 341 19.10 17.20 10.35
C ASP A 341 18.58 15.83 9.87
N VAL A 342 18.15 14.95 10.79
CA VAL A 342 17.73 13.59 10.47
C VAL A 342 16.45 13.60 9.64
N ASP A 343 16.53 13.05 8.43
CA ASP A 343 15.41 12.80 7.51
C ASP A 343 14.24 12.13 8.26
N LEU A 344 12.99 12.48 7.91
CA LEU A 344 11.81 11.98 8.61
C LEU A 344 11.72 10.46 8.55
N VAL A 345 11.92 9.86 7.37
CA VAL A 345 11.89 8.40 7.18
C VAL A 345 12.96 7.70 8.01
N VAL A 346 14.15 8.30 8.11
CA VAL A 346 15.27 7.73 8.87
C VAL A 346 14.98 7.80 10.37
N GLY A 347 14.50 8.95 10.85
CA GLY A 347 14.13 9.11 12.25
C GLY A 347 13.01 8.15 12.66
N CYS A 348 11.99 7.97 11.82
CA CYS A 348 10.92 7.00 12.07
C CYS A 348 11.45 5.55 12.15
N GLN A 349 12.43 5.19 11.33
CA GLN A 349 13.02 3.84 11.35
C GLN A 349 13.93 3.60 12.56
N LEU A 350 14.64 4.63 13.04
CA LEU A 350 15.52 4.50 14.20
C LEU A 350 14.75 4.42 15.53
N VAL A 351 13.62 5.13 15.62
CA VAL A 351 12.90 5.41 16.87
C VAL A 351 11.98 4.27 17.33
N LEU A 352 11.82 3.20 16.54
CA LEU A 352 10.89 2.10 16.79
C LEU A 352 11.56 0.91 17.53
N LEU A 353 12.18 1.14 18.69
CA LEU A 353 12.78 0.12 19.57
C LEU A 353 12.42 0.30 21.05
#